data_AF-A0A2P5BVL8-F1
#
_entry.id   AF-A0A2P5BVL8-F1
#
_cell.length_a   1.000
_cell.length_b   1.000
_cell.length_c   1.000
_cell.angle_alpha   90.00
_cell.angle_beta   90.00
_cell.angle_gamma   90.00
#
_symmetry.space_group_name_H-M   'P 1'
#
loop_
_entity.id
_entity.type
_entity.pdbx_description
1 polymer ?
#
loop_
_entity_poly.entity_id
_entity_poly.type
_entity_poly.pdbx_seq_one_letter_code
_entity_poly.pdbx_strand_id
1 'polypeptide(L)'
;MKMKSSACFSLFFPTVMIFILFLYSSFSLRAASAHNHDDFLQCLSHQLSNSTSFAKLIYTPKDTSYISVLNSTIQNPRFSSPSTPKPLVIVTPLDASQVQATVKCSRKHGLQIRTRSGGHDIEGLSYISQIPFVILDLRNLSSISVNVDEET
;
A
#
# COMPACT_ATOMS: atom_id res chain seq x y z
N MET A 1 -6.28 -1.41 62.75
CA MET A 1 -6.05 -2.06 61.45
C MET A 1 -6.43 -1.07 60.35
N LYS A 2 -5.47 -0.31 59.80
CA LYS A 2 -5.73 0.72 58.75
C LYS A 2 -5.50 0.05 57.39
N MET A 3 -6.58 -0.17 56.63
CA MET A 3 -6.51 -0.74 55.28
C MET A 3 -5.86 0.25 54.32
N LYS A 4 -4.75 -0.16 53.69
CA LYS A 4 -4.11 0.52 52.56
C LYS A 4 -4.99 0.33 51.30
N SER A 5 -5.91 1.27 51.05
CA SER A 5 -6.76 1.27 49.83
C SER A 5 -6.24 2.21 48.72
N SER A 6 -5.17 2.97 48.96
CA SER A 6 -4.74 4.06 48.06
C SER A 6 -3.91 3.61 46.85
N ALA A 7 -3.33 2.40 46.85
CA ALA A 7 -2.40 1.97 45.81
C ALA A 7 -3.09 1.47 44.52
N CYS A 8 -4.35 1.03 44.61
CA CYS A 8 -5.11 0.56 43.45
C CYS A 8 -5.60 1.71 42.57
N PHE A 9 -6.00 2.84 43.18
CA PHE A 9 -6.48 4.03 42.48
C PHE A 9 -5.37 4.77 41.71
N SER A 10 -4.15 4.78 42.27
CA SER A 10 -2.99 5.47 41.66
C SER A 10 -2.44 4.78 40.41
N LEU A 11 -2.68 3.47 40.24
CA LEU A 11 -2.24 2.71 39.07
C LEU A 11 -3.31 2.64 37.96
N PHE A 12 -4.60 2.79 38.30
CA PHE A 12 -5.70 2.70 37.35
C PHE A 12 -5.79 3.93 36.43
N PHE A 13 -5.54 5.12 36.97
CA PHE A 13 -5.58 6.38 36.24
C PHE A 13 -4.53 6.48 35.11
N PRO A 14 -3.22 6.16 35.34
CA PRO A 14 -2.23 6.20 34.27
C PRO A 14 -2.45 5.11 33.21
N THR A 15 -2.97 3.92 33.56
CA THR A 15 -3.27 2.88 32.57
C THR A 15 -4.40 3.26 31.62
N VAL A 16 -5.45 3.92 32.14
CA VAL A 16 -6.57 4.42 31.32
C VAL A 16 -6.11 5.55 30.39
N MET A 17 -5.25 6.45 30.89
CA MET A 17 -4.66 7.52 30.07
C MET A 17 -3.77 6.96 28.95
N ILE A 18 -2.92 5.97 29.24
CA ILE A 18 -2.09 5.29 28.22
C ILE A 18 -2.98 4.63 27.16
N PHE A 19 -4.04 3.93 27.57
CA PHE A 19 -4.97 3.29 26.64
C PHE A 19 -5.68 4.31 25.73
N ILE A 20 -6.13 5.44 26.27
CA ILE A 20 -6.75 6.53 25.50
C ILE A 20 -5.74 7.14 24.50
N LEU A 21 -4.49 7.34 24.91
CA LEU A 21 -3.42 7.84 24.03
C LEU A 21 -3.14 6.87 22.87
N PHE A 22 -3.09 5.56 23.14
CA PHE A 22 -2.93 4.53 22.10
C PHE A 22 -4.11 4.51 21.12
N LEU A 23 -5.34 4.64 21.60
CA LEU A 23 -6.53 4.72 20.75
C LEU A 23 -6.50 5.98 19.87
N TYR A 24 -6.12 7.12 20.43
CA TYR A 24 -6.03 8.39 19.70
C TYR A 24 -4.95 8.32 18.60
N SER A 25 -3.76 7.80 18.92
CA SER A 25 -2.68 7.67 17.92
C SER A 25 -3.07 6.71 16.79
N SER A 26 -3.75 5.61 17.13
CA SER A 26 -4.24 4.62 16.15
C SER A 26 -5.28 5.23 15.21
N PHE A 27 -6.18 6.07 15.76
CA PHE A 27 -7.18 6.78 14.98
C PHE A 27 -6.56 7.84 14.06
N SER A 28 -5.65 8.67 14.57
CA SER A 28 -4.94 9.68 13.78
C SER A 28 -4.14 9.07 12.63
N LEU A 29 -3.46 7.94 12.85
CA LEU A 29 -2.72 7.23 11.80
C LEU A 29 -3.64 6.71 10.69
N ARG A 30 -4.80 6.14 11.06
CA ARG A 30 -5.81 5.68 10.10
C ARG A 30 -6.35 6.85 9.27
N ALA A 31 -6.71 7.95 9.92
CA ALA A 31 -7.23 9.14 9.24
C ALA A 31 -6.21 9.72 8.25
N ALA A 32 -4.93 9.83 8.65
CA ALA A 32 -3.85 10.26 7.77
C ALA A 32 -3.66 9.31 6.56
N SER A 33 -3.73 7.99 6.79
CA SER A 33 -3.63 7.02 5.69
C SER A 33 -4.79 7.09 4.69
N ALA A 34 -6.01 7.34 5.18
CA ALA A 34 -7.19 7.51 4.35
C ALA A 34 -7.11 8.81 3.53
N HIS A 35 -6.67 9.90 4.15
CA HIS A 35 -6.47 11.16 3.46
C HIS A 35 -5.40 11.04 2.36
N ASN A 36 -4.25 10.40 2.66
CA ASN A 36 -3.21 10.15 1.68
C ASN A 36 -3.67 9.23 0.53
N HIS A 37 -4.61 8.31 0.78
CA HIS A 37 -5.20 7.46 -0.26
C HIS A 37 -6.02 8.26 -1.27
N ASP A 38 -6.99 9.05 -0.79
CA ASP A 38 -7.87 9.83 -1.67
C ASP A 38 -7.08 10.91 -2.44
N ASP A 39 -6.15 11.59 -1.75
CA ASP A 39 -5.27 12.59 -2.37
C ASP A 39 -4.35 11.97 -3.42
N PHE A 40 -3.82 10.76 -3.18
CA PHE A 40 -3.03 10.03 -4.15
C PHE A 40 -3.85 9.69 -5.40
N LEU A 41 -5.07 9.19 -5.23
CA LEU A 41 -5.96 8.88 -6.36
C LEU A 41 -6.33 10.13 -7.15
N GLN A 42 -6.58 11.25 -6.48
CA GLN A 42 -6.84 12.54 -7.13
C GLN A 42 -5.60 13.04 -7.89
N CYS A 43 -4.41 12.95 -7.29
CA CYS A 43 -3.15 13.29 -7.97
C CYS A 43 -2.95 12.44 -9.21
N LEU A 44 -3.14 11.13 -9.10
CA LEU A 44 -2.93 10.20 -10.20
C LEU A 44 -3.95 10.46 -11.32
N SER A 45 -5.22 10.70 -10.97
CA SER A 45 -6.27 11.11 -11.91
C SER A 45 -5.88 12.37 -12.69
N HIS A 46 -5.37 13.40 -11.99
CA HIS A 46 -4.89 14.62 -12.64
C HIS A 46 -3.69 14.38 -13.56
N GLN A 47 -2.73 13.54 -13.16
CA GLN A 47 -1.56 13.23 -14.01
C GLN A 47 -1.96 12.41 -15.25
N LEU A 48 -3.02 11.61 -15.14
CA LEU A 48 -3.45 10.67 -16.18
C LEU A 48 -4.71 11.12 -16.94
N SER A 49 -5.19 12.35 -16.73
CA SER A 49 -6.45 12.86 -17.31
C SER A 49 -6.49 12.84 -18.84
N ASN A 50 -5.32 12.78 -19.49
CA ASN A 50 -5.18 12.69 -20.95
C ASN A 50 -5.07 11.25 -21.47
N SER A 51 -5.07 10.24 -20.59
CA SER A 51 -5.00 8.83 -20.95
C SER A 51 -6.39 8.21 -20.90
N THR A 52 -6.86 7.69 -22.04
CA THR A 52 -8.15 6.99 -22.21
C THR A 52 -8.30 5.72 -21.37
N SER A 53 -7.27 5.32 -20.59
CA SER A 53 -7.20 4.03 -19.89
C SER A 53 -7.28 4.10 -18.36
N PHE A 54 -7.44 5.28 -17.74
CA PHE A 54 -7.33 5.46 -16.28
C PHE A 54 -8.04 4.40 -15.41
N ALA A 55 -9.28 4.03 -15.77
CA ALA A 55 -10.10 3.10 -14.98
C ALA A 55 -9.61 1.63 -14.99
N LYS A 56 -8.80 1.21 -15.97
CA LYS A 56 -8.32 -0.18 -16.07
C LYS A 56 -6.95 -0.39 -15.39
N LEU A 57 -6.37 0.65 -14.80
CA LEU A 57 -4.98 0.66 -14.32
C LEU A 57 -4.85 0.64 -12.80
N ILE A 58 -5.94 0.95 -12.10
CA ILE A 58 -5.93 1.21 -10.66
C ILE A 58 -6.88 0.22 -10.02
N TYR A 59 -6.37 -0.51 -9.04
CA TYR A 59 -7.16 -1.41 -8.22
C TYR A 59 -7.07 -0.97 -6.76
N THR A 60 -8.24 -0.72 -6.19
CA THR A 60 -8.45 -0.36 -4.79
C THR A 60 -9.19 -1.49 -4.08
N PRO A 61 -9.16 -1.57 -2.74
CA PRO A 61 -9.92 -2.59 -2.01
C PRO A 61 -11.43 -2.61 -2.27
N LYS A 62 -11.98 -1.56 -2.91
CA LYS A 62 -13.39 -1.48 -3.31
C LYS A 62 -13.68 -2.26 -4.61
N ASP A 63 -12.66 -2.56 -5.41
CA ASP A 63 -12.80 -3.24 -6.68
C ASP A 63 -12.86 -4.76 -6.49
N THR A 64 -13.79 -5.43 -7.18
CA THR A 64 -13.96 -6.89 -7.10
C THR A 64 -12.72 -7.67 -7.57
N SER A 65 -11.94 -7.08 -8.48
CA SER A 65 -10.70 -7.64 -9.02
C SER A 65 -9.46 -7.39 -8.15
N TYR A 66 -9.56 -6.60 -7.09
CA TYR A 66 -8.39 -6.22 -6.28
C TYR A 66 -7.66 -7.44 -5.69
N ILE A 67 -8.40 -8.38 -5.09
CA ILE A 67 -7.81 -9.56 -4.47
C ILE A 67 -7.20 -10.50 -5.53
N SER A 68 -7.85 -10.68 -6.67
CA SER A 68 -7.30 -11.54 -7.74
C SER A 68 -6.03 -10.94 -8.34
N VAL A 69 -5.99 -9.62 -8.57
CA VAL A 69 -4.77 -8.93 -9.03
C VAL A 69 -3.66 -8.98 -7.97
N LEU A 70 -3.99 -8.75 -6.69
CA LEU A 70 -3.02 -8.85 -5.60
C LEU A 70 -2.40 -10.25 -5.52
N ASN A 71 -3.22 -11.30 -5.53
CA ASN A 71 -2.77 -12.67 -5.32
C ASN A 71 -2.12 -13.31 -6.55
N SER A 72 -2.40 -12.83 -7.76
CA SER A 72 -1.93 -13.44 -9.02
C SER A 72 -0.41 -13.69 -9.11
N THR A 73 0.40 -12.91 -8.41
CA THR A 73 1.88 -13.05 -8.40
C THR A 73 2.47 -13.12 -6.99
N ILE A 74 1.67 -13.49 -5.99
CA ILE A 74 2.22 -13.86 -4.67
C ILE A 74 2.73 -15.29 -4.78
N GLN A 75 4.05 -15.45 -4.91
CA GLN A 75 4.66 -16.76 -5.13
C GLN A 75 4.85 -17.56 -3.84
N ASN A 76 4.97 -16.89 -2.69
CA ASN A 76 5.10 -17.55 -1.39
C ASN A 76 3.76 -17.49 -0.63
N PRO A 77 3.04 -18.63 -0.49
CA PRO A 77 1.70 -18.68 0.13
C PRO A 77 1.66 -18.20 1.58
N ARG A 78 2.80 -18.16 2.28
CA ARG A 78 2.93 -17.57 3.62
C ARG A 78 2.32 -16.16 3.68
N PHE A 79 2.38 -15.43 2.57
CA PHE A 79 1.95 -14.05 2.49
C PHE A 79 0.53 -13.84 1.98
N SER A 80 -0.19 -14.90 1.61
CA SER A 80 -1.59 -14.80 1.15
C SER A 80 -2.62 -14.74 2.29
N SER A 81 -2.17 -14.67 3.54
CA SER A 81 -3.02 -14.62 4.73
C SER A 81 -3.87 -13.34 4.80
N PRO A 82 -5.11 -13.39 5.34
CA PRO A 82 -5.89 -12.19 5.65
C PRO A 82 -5.17 -11.21 6.58
N SER A 83 -4.27 -11.71 7.45
CA SER A 83 -3.46 -10.90 8.37
C SER A 83 -2.30 -10.15 7.71
N THR A 84 -1.88 -10.56 6.49
CA THR A 84 -0.81 -9.86 5.76
C THR A 84 -1.26 -8.43 5.43
N PRO A 85 -0.42 -7.41 5.69
CA PRO A 85 -0.68 -6.04 5.29
C PRO A 85 -0.95 -5.93 3.78
N LYS A 86 -1.95 -5.13 3.41
CA LYS A 86 -2.42 -4.97 2.03
C LYS A 86 -2.12 -3.56 1.53
N PRO A 87 -1.78 -3.38 0.24
CA PRO A 87 -1.54 -2.05 -0.31
C PRO A 87 -2.83 -1.23 -0.34
N LEU A 88 -2.70 0.08 -0.22
CA LEU A 88 -3.82 1.00 -0.40
C LEU A 88 -4.33 0.98 -1.85
N VAL A 89 -3.40 0.84 -2.81
CA VAL A 89 -3.67 0.85 -4.25
C VAL A 89 -2.67 -0.07 -4.95
N ILE A 90 -3.13 -0.78 -5.99
CA ILE A 90 -2.28 -1.46 -6.96
C ILE A 90 -2.40 -0.70 -8.29
N VAL A 91 -1.26 -0.29 -8.85
CA VAL A 91 -1.20 0.39 -10.15
C VAL A 91 -0.52 -0.52 -11.16
N THR A 92 -1.17 -0.80 -12.29
CA THR A 92 -0.65 -1.63 -13.38
C THR A 92 -0.40 -0.79 -14.64
N PRO A 93 0.73 -0.04 -14.72
CA PRO A 93 1.00 0.90 -15.82
C PRO A 93 1.15 0.20 -17.17
N LEU A 94 0.73 0.87 -18.25
CA LEU A 94 0.90 0.47 -19.65
C LEU A 94 2.11 1.11 -20.33
N ASP A 95 2.65 2.19 -19.76
CA ASP A 95 3.79 2.91 -20.30
C ASP A 95 4.62 3.59 -19.20
N ALA A 96 5.79 4.11 -19.58
CA ALA A 96 6.72 4.77 -18.67
C ALA A 96 6.16 6.06 -18.05
N SER A 97 5.27 6.79 -18.73
CA SER A 97 4.67 8.01 -18.21
C SER A 97 3.76 7.72 -17.01
N GLN A 98 3.07 6.59 -17.02
CA GLN A 98 2.22 6.14 -15.92
C GLN A 98 3.05 5.70 -14.71
N VAL A 99 4.21 5.09 -14.93
CA VAL A 99 5.20 4.84 -13.87
C VAL A 99 5.64 6.16 -13.24
N GLN A 100 6.02 7.14 -14.05
CA GLN A 100 6.45 8.46 -13.57
C GLN A 100 5.35 9.17 -12.77
N ALA A 101 4.10 9.12 -13.23
CA ALA A 101 2.95 9.68 -12.52
C ALA A 101 2.76 9.03 -11.14
N THR A 102 2.82 7.69 -11.07
CA THR A 102 2.73 6.93 -9.82
C THR A 102 3.83 7.32 -8.85
N VAL A 103 5.07 7.45 -9.32
CA VAL A 103 6.22 7.87 -8.49
C VAL A 103 6.02 9.30 -7.97
N LYS A 104 5.63 10.24 -8.83
CA LYS A 104 5.40 11.65 -8.45
C LYS A 104 4.30 11.77 -7.39
N CYS A 105 3.17 11.11 -7.59
CA CYS A 105 2.04 11.17 -6.66
C CYS A 105 2.34 10.46 -5.34
N SER A 106 2.99 9.29 -5.38
CA SER A 106 3.38 8.60 -4.14
C SER A 106 4.32 9.45 -3.30
N ARG A 107 5.33 10.07 -3.94
CA ARG A 107 6.25 10.99 -3.28
C ARG A 107 5.53 12.21 -2.69
N LYS A 108 4.60 12.81 -3.44
CA LYS A 108 3.83 13.99 -2.99
C LYS A 108 2.99 13.69 -1.74
N HIS A 109 2.45 12.49 -1.63
CA HIS A 109 1.53 12.08 -0.55
C HIS A 109 2.17 11.13 0.48
N GLY A 110 3.50 11.00 0.48
CA GLY A 110 4.23 10.22 1.49
C GLY A 110 3.92 8.72 1.48
N LEU A 111 3.51 8.16 0.33
CA LEU A 111 3.22 6.73 0.20
C LEU A 111 4.46 5.97 -0.23
N GLN A 112 4.73 4.84 0.42
CA GLN A 112 5.82 3.96 0.01
C GLN A 112 5.42 3.17 -1.24
N ILE A 113 6.34 2.99 -2.18
CA ILE A 113 6.14 2.15 -3.36
C ILE A 113 6.79 0.79 -3.12
N ARG A 114 6.05 -0.29 -3.45
CA ARG A 114 6.61 -1.63 -3.64
C ARG A 114 6.49 -1.99 -5.11
N THR A 115 7.63 -2.10 -5.79
CA THR A 115 7.67 -2.45 -7.21
C THR A 115 7.58 -3.96 -7.36
N ARG A 116 6.68 -4.44 -8.22
CA ARG A 116 6.47 -5.86 -8.47
C ARG A 116 6.50 -6.14 -9.97
N SER A 117 7.37 -7.05 -10.39
CA SER A 117 7.31 -7.69 -11.71
C SER A 117 6.71 -9.10 -11.53
N GLY A 118 7.53 -10.16 -11.51
CA GLY A 118 7.05 -11.54 -11.32
C GLY A 118 6.66 -11.96 -9.89
N GLY A 119 7.02 -11.16 -8.87
CA GLY A 119 6.62 -11.40 -7.47
C GLY A 119 7.33 -12.57 -6.76
N HIS A 120 8.50 -12.99 -7.25
CA HIS A 120 9.32 -14.07 -6.67
C HIS A 120 10.18 -13.65 -5.45
N ASP A 121 9.92 -12.48 -4.87
CA ASP A 121 10.60 -12.08 -3.64
C ASP A 121 10.24 -13.05 -2.50
N ILE A 122 11.23 -13.78 -2.00
CA ILE A 122 11.07 -14.85 -1.00
C ILE A 122 10.51 -14.30 0.33
N GLU A 123 10.83 -13.04 0.63
CA GLU A 123 10.38 -12.32 1.82
C GLU A 123 9.17 -11.41 1.55
N GLY A 124 8.61 -11.47 0.34
CA GLY A 124 7.43 -10.72 -0.05
C GLY A 124 7.63 -9.20 -0.09
N LEU A 125 8.87 -8.72 -0.16
CA LEU A 125 9.19 -7.29 -0.12
C LEU A 125 8.61 -6.49 -1.30
N SER A 126 8.25 -7.18 -2.40
CA SER A 126 7.59 -6.58 -3.57
C SER A 126 6.09 -6.36 -3.40
N TYR A 127 5.46 -6.89 -2.34
CA TYR A 127 4.01 -6.75 -2.10
C TYR A 127 3.60 -6.58 -0.63
N ILE A 128 4.56 -6.40 0.29
CA ILE A 128 4.30 -6.18 1.72
C ILE A 128 5.04 -4.95 2.22
N SER A 129 4.37 -4.16 3.06
CA SER A 129 4.99 -3.14 3.90
C SER A 129 4.28 -3.00 5.25
N GLN A 130 5.02 -2.53 6.24
CA GLN A 130 4.51 -2.17 7.58
C GLN A 130 3.94 -0.74 7.63
N ILE A 131 4.21 0.08 6.61
CA ILE A 131 3.69 1.44 6.47
C ILE A 131 2.76 1.53 5.25
N PRO A 132 1.85 2.52 5.18
CA PRO A 132 0.98 2.71 4.03
C PRO A 132 1.76 2.73 2.71
N PHE A 133 1.33 1.88 1.77
CA PHE A 133 2.07 1.66 0.54
C PHE A 133 1.16 1.39 -0.65
N VAL A 134 1.73 1.59 -1.84
CA VAL A 134 1.15 1.24 -3.12
C VAL A 134 2.02 0.18 -3.80
N ILE A 135 1.40 -0.73 -4.53
CA ILE A 135 2.14 -1.64 -5.42
C ILE A 135 2.18 -1.01 -6.81
N LEU A 136 3.39 -0.88 -7.36
CA LEU A 136 3.61 -0.61 -8.77
C LEU A 136 3.86 -1.93 -9.49
N ASP A 137 2.83 -2.48 -10.12
CA ASP A 137 2.82 -3.81 -10.72
C ASP A 137 3.09 -3.74 -12.23
N LEU A 138 4.29 -4.12 -12.64
CA LEU A 138 4.81 -3.96 -13.99
C LEU A 138 4.31 -5.05 -14.97
N ARG A 139 3.28 -5.83 -14.62
CA ARG A 139 2.78 -6.95 -15.45
C ARG A 139 2.45 -6.59 -16.91
N ASN A 140 2.04 -5.35 -17.18
CA ASN A 140 1.68 -4.92 -18.53
C ASN A 140 2.88 -4.38 -19.33
N LEU A 141 4.03 -4.18 -18.68
CA LEU A 141 5.28 -3.75 -19.31
C LEU A 141 6.18 -4.96 -19.59
N SER A 142 5.74 -5.80 -20.54
CA SER A 142 6.36 -7.09 -20.85
C SER A 142 6.75 -7.25 -22.34
N SER A 143 6.94 -6.13 -23.05
CA SER A 143 7.40 -6.16 -24.44
C SER A 143 8.84 -6.68 -24.51
N ILE A 144 9.11 -7.54 -25.49
CA ILE A 144 10.43 -8.12 -25.75
C ILE A 144 10.80 -7.81 -27.20
N SER A 145 11.99 -7.26 -27.41
CA SER A 145 12.57 -7.01 -28.73
C SER A 145 13.95 -7.66 -28.74
N VAL A 146 14.23 -8.48 -29.74
CA VAL A 146 15.51 -9.19 -29.90
C VAL A 146 16.12 -8.76 -31.23
N ASN A 147 17.34 -8.24 -31.17
CA ASN A 147 18.21 -7.97 -32.31
C ASN A 147 19.26 -9.07 -32.37
N VAL A 148 19.13 -9.98 -33.34
CA VAL A 148 20.03 -11.13 -33.51
C VAL A 148 21.42 -10.68 -33.98
N ASP A 149 21.50 -9.63 -34.80
CA ASP A 149 22.77 -9.13 -35.33
C ASP A 149 23.61 -8.45 -34.25
N GLU A 150 22.94 -7.79 -33.29
CA GLU A 150 23.59 -7.10 -32.16
C GLU A 150 23.65 -7.95 -30.88
N GLU A 151 23.07 -9.16 -30.88
CA GLU A 151 22.92 -10.04 -29.70
C GLU A 151 22.24 -9.35 -28.49
N THR A 152 21.22 -8.50 -28.74
CA THR A 152 20.49 -7.76 -27.68
C THR A 152 19.01 -8.09 -27.60
#